data_AF-A0A9D7R7K6-F1
#
_entry.id   AF-A0A9D7R7K6-F1
#
_cell.length_a   1.000
_cell.length_b   1.000
_cell.length_c   1.000
_cell.angle_alpha   90.00
_cell.angle_beta   90.00
_cell.angle_gamma   90.00
#
_symmetry.space_group_name_H-M   'P 1'
#
loop_
_entity.id
_entity.type
_entity.pdbx_description
1 polymer ?
#
loop_
_entity_poly.entity_id
_entity_poly.type
_entity_poly.pdbx_seq_one_letter_code
_entity_poly.pdbx_strand_id
1 'polypeptide(L)'
;MIVLLRTPVSFALGLAALIASALPALAQDPPAPTSSAPRVATTLARVIDGDTLHVLRAGKLEKLRLLGVDTEEVRDNGPGSKPVTGLGRAASAHMKELLRCDEKGQPRADVAPATIELEFEGGLEERDTFARLLCYAWFEGRNLNLHLVETGFSPYFTKYGYSKAHHAALAAAQERARAERRGIFGERAPGDAGRDYTAMLAWWNARADALRDTAEELARPEGWIDVRDAARLRERASTGADAEGEPRTVFGAILAVRVERERIVVELEATTAFPCTVEWRGSPVDLGEVARLLQHGSEGASNFVTARGKLVVTEKAARLELRSLGDLALRGKTKT
;
A
#
# COMPACT_ATOMS: atom_id res chain seq x y z
N MET A 1 10.46 -62.96 -67.42
CA MET A 1 10.47 -62.84 -65.95
C MET A 1 11.13 -61.51 -65.58
N ILE A 2 10.41 -60.40 -65.83
CA ILE A 2 11.00 -59.05 -65.87
C ILE A 2 9.93 -58.02 -65.44
N VAL A 3 10.30 -57.26 -64.40
CA VAL A 3 9.96 -55.86 -64.08
C VAL A 3 8.57 -55.54 -63.51
N LEU A 4 8.57 -55.32 -62.18
CA LEU A 4 7.67 -54.39 -61.49
C LEU A 4 7.97 -52.95 -61.97
N LEU A 5 6.95 -52.23 -62.40
CA LEU A 5 6.95 -50.77 -62.50
C LEU A 5 5.88 -50.22 -61.56
N ARG A 6 6.34 -49.46 -60.55
CA ARG A 6 5.52 -48.68 -59.63
C ARG A 6 5.23 -47.32 -60.26
N THR A 7 3.96 -46.90 -60.25
CA THR A 7 3.54 -45.50 -60.34
C THR A 7 2.37 -45.24 -59.39
N PRO A 8 2.15 -43.98 -58.97
CA PRO A 8 1.68 -43.65 -57.63
C PRO A 8 0.19 -43.29 -57.58
N VAL A 9 -0.45 -43.47 -56.42
CA VAL A 9 -1.73 -42.83 -56.09
C VAL A 9 -1.49 -41.87 -54.93
N SER A 10 -1.55 -40.58 -55.24
CA SER A 10 -1.42 -39.49 -54.29
C SER A 10 -2.65 -39.42 -53.39
N PHE A 11 -2.47 -39.60 -52.08
CA PHE A 11 -3.47 -39.25 -51.08
C PHE A 11 -3.39 -37.74 -50.82
N ALA A 12 -4.40 -36.99 -51.27
CA ALA A 12 -4.60 -35.61 -50.84
C ALA A 12 -5.19 -35.63 -49.41
N LEU A 13 -4.37 -35.32 -48.42
CA LEU A 13 -4.85 -34.98 -47.07
C LEU A 13 -5.40 -33.55 -47.11
N GLY A 14 -6.73 -33.42 -47.07
CA GLY A 14 -7.40 -32.15 -46.81
C GLY A 14 -7.18 -31.73 -45.37
N LEU A 15 -6.27 -30.77 -45.14
CA LEU A 15 -6.10 -30.12 -43.85
C LEU A 15 -7.19 -29.06 -43.70
N ALA A 16 -8.29 -29.40 -43.03
CA ALA A 16 -9.27 -28.41 -42.58
C ALA A 16 -8.62 -27.55 -41.47
N ALA A 17 -8.18 -26.36 -41.83
CA ALA A 17 -7.70 -25.37 -40.88
C ALA A 17 -8.89 -24.86 -40.04
N LEU A 18 -8.99 -25.35 -38.80
CA LEU A 18 -9.86 -24.77 -37.78
C LEU A 18 -9.25 -23.44 -37.35
N ILE A 19 -9.61 -22.34 -38.02
CA ILE A 19 -9.30 -21.00 -37.52
C ILE A 19 -10.27 -20.75 -36.36
N ALA A 20 -9.83 -21.07 -35.15
CA ALA A 20 -10.49 -20.59 -33.95
C ALA A 20 -10.33 -19.07 -33.92
N SER A 21 -11.35 -18.35 -34.36
CA SER A 21 -11.42 -16.90 -34.21
C SER A 21 -11.49 -16.57 -32.72
N ALA A 22 -10.34 -16.32 -32.10
CA ALA A 22 -10.28 -15.66 -30.82
C ALA A 22 -10.81 -14.24 -31.01
N LEU A 23 -12.10 -14.05 -30.72
CA LEU A 23 -12.67 -12.72 -30.54
C LEU A 23 -11.80 -12.01 -29.48
N PRO A 24 -11.26 -10.80 -29.74
CA PRO A 24 -10.70 -10.02 -28.67
C PRO A 24 -11.82 -9.79 -27.67
N ALA A 25 -11.62 -10.24 -26.43
CA ALA A 25 -12.51 -9.90 -25.34
C ALA A 25 -12.64 -8.38 -25.35
N LEU A 26 -13.84 -7.86 -25.66
CA LEU A 26 -14.11 -6.44 -25.50
C LEU A 26 -13.67 -6.08 -24.09
N ALA A 27 -12.70 -5.17 -23.99
CA ALA A 27 -12.21 -4.69 -22.71
C ALA A 27 -13.43 -4.13 -21.95
N GLN A 28 -13.93 -4.88 -20.97
CA GLN A 28 -15.01 -4.39 -20.12
C GLN A 28 -14.53 -3.14 -19.41
N ASP A 29 -15.37 -2.10 -19.35
CA ASP A 29 -15.05 -0.88 -18.64
C ASP A 29 -14.75 -1.19 -17.17
N PRO A 30 -13.74 -0.52 -16.56
CA PRO A 30 -13.40 -0.75 -15.18
C PRO A 30 -14.68 -0.59 -14.35
N PRO A 31 -14.88 -1.47 -13.36
CA PRO A 31 -16.05 -1.38 -12.51
C PRO A 31 -16.12 0.03 -11.93
N ALA A 32 -17.33 0.60 -11.96
CA ALA A 32 -17.56 1.93 -11.42
C ALA A 32 -17.13 1.95 -9.94
N PRO A 33 -16.52 3.06 -9.47
CA PRO A 33 -16.12 3.22 -8.08
C PRO A 33 -17.30 2.97 -7.12
N THR A 34 -17.09 2.10 -6.13
CA THR A 34 -18.17 1.51 -5.29
C THR A 34 -18.48 2.33 -4.02
N SER A 35 -17.75 3.42 -3.77
CA SER A 35 -17.85 4.15 -2.51
C SER A 35 -19.00 5.15 -2.47
N SER A 36 -19.85 5.02 -1.45
CA SER A 36 -20.92 5.95 -1.08
C SER A 36 -20.49 6.97 -0.01
N ALA A 37 -19.19 7.06 0.29
CA ALA A 37 -18.68 7.98 1.30
C ALA A 37 -19.04 9.44 0.92
N PRO A 38 -19.47 10.25 1.90
CA PRO A 38 -19.78 11.66 1.65
C PRO A 38 -18.54 12.38 1.13
N ARG A 39 -18.73 13.25 0.14
CA ARG A 39 -17.66 14.07 -0.42
C ARG A 39 -17.74 15.50 0.10
N VAL A 40 -16.58 16.08 0.37
CA VAL A 40 -16.47 17.45 0.87
C VAL A 40 -16.01 18.35 -0.25
N ALA A 41 -16.87 19.29 -0.67
CA ALA A 41 -16.53 20.26 -1.71
C ALA A 41 -15.49 21.28 -1.21
N THR A 42 -14.47 21.52 -2.03
CA THR A 42 -13.40 22.50 -1.80
C THR A 42 -13.09 23.24 -3.09
N THR A 43 -12.35 24.35 -3.01
CA THR A 43 -11.94 25.11 -4.20
C THR A 43 -10.47 24.86 -4.48
N LEU A 44 -10.12 24.55 -5.72
CA LEU A 44 -8.72 24.39 -6.12
C LEU A 44 -7.95 25.70 -5.91
N ALA A 45 -6.83 25.62 -5.19
CA ALA A 45 -5.91 26.74 -5.00
C ALA A 45 -4.68 26.61 -5.90
N ARG A 46 -4.12 25.40 -6.01
CA ARG A 46 -2.92 25.15 -6.81
C ARG A 46 -2.69 23.68 -7.13
N VAL A 47 -2.27 23.37 -8.35
CA VAL A 47 -1.64 22.09 -8.73
C VAL A 47 -0.14 22.19 -8.47
N ILE A 48 0.41 21.32 -7.61
CA ILE A 48 1.84 21.30 -7.29
C ILE A 48 2.57 20.38 -8.26
N ASP A 49 2.11 19.13 -8.35
CA ASP A 49 2.60 18.09 -9.25
C ASP A 49 1.46 17.12 -9.59
N GLY A 50 1.78 15.91 -10.07
CA GLY A 50 0.78 14.96 -10.53
C GLY A 50 -0.11 14.37 -9.42
N ASP A 51 0.36 14.29 -8.17
CA ASP A 51 -0.37 13.67 -7.06
C ASP A 51 -0.52 14.56 -5.81
N THR A 52 -0.06 15.81 -5.90
CA THR A 52 -0.16 16.82 -4.85
C THR A 52 -0.92 18.05 -5.34
N LEU A 53 -2.02 18.35 -4.65
CA LEU A 53 -2.88 19.52 -4.89
C LEU A 53 -2.98 20.36 -3.62
N HIS A 54 -3.19 21.66 -3.77
CA HIS A 54 -3.61 22.53 -2.67
C HIS A 54 -5.04 23.03 -2.94
N VAL A 55 -5.87 23.03 -1.90
CA VAL A 55 -7.26 23.49 -1.96
C VAL A 55 -7.57 24.48 -0.85
N LEU A 56 -8.58 25.31 -1.06
CA LEU A 56 -9.20 26.13 -0.04
C LEU A 56 -10.43 25.40 0.50
N ARG A 57 -10.41 25.13 1.81
CA ARG A 57 -11.52 24.54 2.56
C ARG A 57 -11.88 25.48 3.70
N ALA A 58 -13.10 26.02 3.67
CA ALA A 58 -13.57 27.02 4.65
C ALA A 58 -12.57 28.18 4.86
N GLY A 59 -12.01 28.71 3.77
CA GLY A 59 -11.03 29.82 3.79
C GLY A 59 -9.60 29.43 4.19
N LYS A 60 -9.36 28.17 4.57
CA LYS A 60 -8.03 27.67 4.93
C LYS A 60 -7.39 26.91 3.77
N LEU A 61 -6.10 27.16 3.55
CA LEU A 61 -5.29 26.38 2.61
C LEU A 61 -4.98 25.00 3.20
N GLU A 62 -5.39 23.96 2.49
CA GLU A 62 -5.11 22.57 2.81
C GLU A 62 -4.27 21.93 1.70
N LYS A 63 -3.29 21.12 2.10
CA LYS A 63 -2.45 20.35 1.17
C LYS A 63 -3.02 18.94 1.06
N LEU A 64 -3.12 18.42 -0.14
CA LEU A 64 -3.66 17.10 -0.44
C LEU A 64 -2.54 16.18 -0.95
N ARG A 65 -2.55 14.92 -0.52
CA ARG A 65 -1.82 13.82 -1.14
C ARG A 65 -2.84 12.81 -1.64
N LEU A 66 -2.84 12.59 -2.95
CA LEU A 66 -3.76 11.66 -3.59
C LEU A 66 -3.41 10.21 -3.23
N LEU A 67 -4.39 9.47 -2.72
CA LEU A 67 -4.28 8.06 -2.35
C LEU A 67 -4.19 7.12 -3.56
N GLY A 68 -3.47 6.01 -3.42
CA GLY A 68 -3.35 4.98 -4.46
C GLY A 68 -2.56 5.40 -5.70
N VAL A 69 -1.92 6.57 -5.70
CA VAL A 69 -1.08 7.06 -6.80
C VAL A 69 0.31 7.52 -6.31
N ASP A 70 1.30 7.40 -7.19
CA ASP A 70 2.66 7.85 -7.00
C ASP A 70 3.29 8.28 -8.32
N THR A 71 3.03 9.52 -8.71
CA THR A 71 3.59 10.12 -9.93
C THR A 71 5.11 10.33 -9.79
N GLU A 72 5.81 10.41 -10.92
CA GLU A 72 7.24 10.76 -10.94
C GLU A 72 7.43 12.24 -10.61
N GLU A 73 8.58 12.59 -10.02
CA GLU A 73 8.79 13.93 -9.48
C GLU A 73 9.10 14.95 -10.58
N VAL A 74 8.70 16.19 -10.35
CA VAL A 74 8.98 17.33 -11.24
C VAL A 74 10.21 18.13 -10.82
N ARG A 75 10.70 17.92 -9.59
CA ARG A 75 11.82 18.67 -8.99
C ARG A 75 12.67 17.76 -8.12
N ASP A 76 13.96 18.01 -8.12
CA ASP A 76 14.88 17.37 -7.19
C ASP A 76 14.72 18.05 -5.82
N ASN A 77 14.34 17.27 -4.82
CA ASN A 77 14.13 17.72 -3.44
C ASN A 77 15.30 17.34 -2.52
N GLY A 78 16.46 16.96 -3.08
CA GLY A 78 17.68 16.66 -2.35
C GLY A 78 18.06 15.17 -2.35
N PRO A 79 19.07 14.78 -1.55
CA PRO A 79 19.60 13.41 -1.54
C PRO A 79 18.51 12.37 -1.24
N GLY A 80 18.33 11.40 -2.14
CA GLY A 80 17.31 10.35 -2.02
C GLY A 80 15.92 10.73 -2.56
N SER A 81 15.78 11.90 -3.19
CA SER A 81 14.58 12.25 -3.95
C SER A 81 14.36 11.29 -5.12
N LYS A 82 13.11 11.12 -5.57
CA LYS A 82 12.87 10.34 -6.78
C LYS A 82 13.45 11.10 -7.98
N PRO A 83 13.90 10.40 -9.04
CA PRO A 83 14.40 11.07 -10.23
C PRO A 83 13.36 12.03 -10.82
N VAL A 84 13.85 13.17 -11.30
CA VAL A 84 13.04 14.09 -12.10
C VAL A 84 12.96 13.56 -13.52
N THR A 85 11.76 13.26 -13.99
CA THR A 85 11.57 12.60 -15.29
C THR A 85 10.72 13.42 -16.24
N GLY A 86 10.76 13.06 -17.53
CA GLY A 86 9.85 13.61 -18.53
C GLY A 86 8.39 13.30 -18.22
N LEU A 87 8.12 12.09 -17.71
CA LEU A 87 6.78 11.64 -17.34
C LEU A 87 6.22 12.36 -16.11
N GLY A 88 7.07 12.71 -15.13
CA GLY A 88 6.65 13.55 -13.99
C GLY A 88 6.17 14.93 -14.44
N ARG A 89 6.91 15.55 -15.37
CA ARG A 89 6.51 16.83 -15.99
C ARG A 89 5.22 16.70 -16.79
N ALA A 90 5.06 15.62 -17.55
CA ALA A 90 3.85 15.35 -18.32
C ALA A 90 2.62 15.15 -17.41
N ALA A 91 2.76 14.42 -16.30
CA ALA A 91 1.69 14.23 -15.31
C ALA A 91 1.25 15.57 -14.68
N SER A 92 2.23 16.40 -14.28
CA SER A 92 1.93 17.73 -13.74
C SER A 92 1.26 18.65 -14.76
N ALA A 93 1.74 18.67 -16.00
CA ALA A 93 1.12 19.45 -17.08
C ALA A 93 -0.30 18.97 -17.39
N HIS A 94 -0.52 17.66 -17.42
CA HIS A 94 -1.84 17.06 -17.62
C HIS A 94 -2.83 17.47 -16.52
N MET A 95 -2.42 17.41 -15.25
CA MET A 95 -3.25 17.85 -14.13
C MET A 95 -3.57 19.35 -14.18
N LYS A 96 -2.60 20.18 -14.57
CA LYS A 96 -2.81 21.63 -14.75
C LYS A 96 -3.82 21.90 -15.86
N GLU A 97 -3.72 21.22 -17.00
CA GLU A 97 -4.64 21.40 -18.10
C GLU A 97 -6.05 20.93 -17.73
N LEU A 98 -6.18 19.72 -17.18
CA LEU A 98 -7.45 19.14 -16.75
C LEU A 98 -8.19 20.04 -15.75
N LEU A 99 -7.45 20.65 -14.83
CA LEU A 99 -7.99 21.53 -13.80
C LEU A 99 -7.99 23.02 -14.17
N ARG A 100 -7.73 23.33 -15.44
CA ARG A 100 -7.81 24.68 -16.03
C ARG A 100 -6.90 25.68 -15.30
N CYS A 101 -5.67 25.26 -15.03
CA CYS A 101 -4.61 26.03 -14.39
C CYS A 101 -3.62 26.62 -15.38
N ASP A 102 -2.85 27.60 -14.91
CA ASP A 102 -1.69 28.16 -15.59
C ASP A 102 -0.42 27.30 -15.39
N GLU A 103 0.70 27.74 -15.95
CA GLU A 103 1.99 27.04 -15.82
C GLU A 103 2.48 26.92 -14.37
N LYS A 104 2.10 27.87 -13.50
CA LYS A 104 2.44 27.88 -12.06
C LYS A 104 1.52 26.98 -11.25
N GLY A 105 0.49 26.41 -11.87
CA GLY A 105 -0.52 25.55 -11.29
C GLY A 105 -1.68 26.30 -10.63
N GLN A 106 -1.78 27.61 -10.80
CA GLN A 106 -2.90 28.40 -10.24
C GLN A 106 -4.08 28.35 -11.21
N PRO A 107 -5.34 28.37 -10.75
CA PRO A 107 -6.49 28.50 -11.64
C PRO A 107 -6.32 29.69 -12.59
N ARG A 108 -6.58 29.52 -13.89
CA ARG A 108 -6.43 30.62 -14.83
C ARG A 108 -7.44 31.72 -14.52
N ALA A 109 -7.03 32.98 -14.72
CA ALA A 109 -7.85 34.14 -14.35
C ALA A 109 -9.13 34.31 -15.19
N ASP A 110 -9.19 33.69 -16.36
CA ASP A 110 -10.30 33.72 -17.31
C ASP A 110 -11.38 32.66 -17.02
N VAL A 111 -11.18 31.79 -16.03
CA VAL A 111 -12.11 30.70 -15.68
C VAL A 111 -12.40 30.65 -14.19
N ALA A 112 -13.58 30.15 -13.82
CA ALA A 112 -13.89 29.87 -12.42
C ALA A 112 -12.96 28.75 -11.88
N PRO A 113 -12.43 28.88 -10.64
CA PRO A 113 -11.62 27.83 -10.03
C PRO A 113 -12.36 26.50 -9.95
N ALA A 114 -11.65 25.40 -10.24
CA ALA A 114 -12.20 24.06 -10.15
C ALA A 114 -12.72 23.75 -8.74
N THR A 115 -13.92 23.17 -8.66
CA THR A 115 -14.43 22.59 -7.40
C THR A 115 -13.89 21.17 -7.29
N ILE A 116 -13.13 20.90 -6.23
CA ILE A 116 -12.56 19.59 -5.94
C ILE A 116 -13.34 18.97 -4.78
N GLU A 117 -13.97 17.83 -5.02
CA GLU A 117 -14.67 17.09 -3.97
C GLU A 117 -13.69 16.08 -3.35
N LEU A 118 -13.54 16.12 -2.04
CA LEU A 118 -12.64 15.24 -1.29
C LEU A 118 -13.42 14.07 -0.73
N GLU A 119 -12.98 12.87 -1.06
CA GLU A 119 -13.47 11.62 -0.48
C GLU A 119 -12.36 11.00 0.38
N PHE A 120 -12.69 10.69 1.63
CA PHE A 120 -11.76 10.13 2.59
C PHE A 120 -11.94 8.62 2.71
N GLU A 121 -10.84 7.87 2.70
CA GLU A 121 -10.87 6.41 2.83
C GLU A 121 -11.48 6.02 4.17
N GLY A 122 -12.54 5.20 4.15
CA GLY A 122 -13.32 4.86 5.35
C GLY A 122 -14.01 6.04 6.05
N GLY A 123 -14.11 7.21 5.40
CA GLY A 123 -14.71 8.42 5.97
C GLY A 123 -13.84 9.14 7.01
N LEU A 124 -12.56 8.77 7.15
CA LEU A 124 -11.66 9.32 8.16
C LEU A 124 -10.70 10.35 7.55
N GLU A 125 -10.69 11.57 8.10
CA GLU A 125 -9.72 12.60 7.71
C GLU A 125 -8.34 12.30 8.30
N GLU A 126 -7.52 11.57 7.56
CA GLU A 126 -6.14 11.28 7.95
C GLU A 126 -5.13 12.22 7.28
N ARG A 127 -3.97 12.35 7.91
CA ARG A 127 -2.84 13.13 7.38
C ARG A 127 -1.56 12.32 7.39
N ASP A 128 -0.70 12.58 6.42
CA ASP A 128 0.66 12.07 6.43
C ASP A 128 1.59 12.87 7.36
N THR A 129 2.84 12.42 7.45
CA THR A 129 3.89 13.08 8.26
C THR A 129 4.23 14.50 7.80
N PHE A 130 3.82 14.89 6.60
CA PHE A 130 3.98 16.24 6.06
C PHE A 130 2.72 17.11 6.26
N ALA A 131 1.77 16.62 7.08
CA ALA A 131 0.49 17.23 7.38
C ALA A 131 -0.41 17.43 6.15
N ARG A 132 -0.24 16.64 5.07
CA ARG A 132 -1.14 16.64 3.92
C ARG A 132 -2.34 15.74 4.20
N LEU A 133 -3.53 16.18 3.82
CA LEU A 133 -4.74 15.36 3.85
C LEU A 133 -4.63 14.22 2.85
N LEU A 134 -4.98 13.02 3.29
CA LEU A 134 -4.99 11.80 2.49
C LEU A 134 -6.40 11.58 1.92
N CYS A 135 -6.57 11.68 0.60
CA CYS A 135 -7.90 11.58 0.00
C CYS A 135 -7.90 11.08 -1.45
N TYR A 136 -9.08 10.69 -1.92
CA TYR A 136 -9.44 10.64 -3.33
C TYR A 136 -10.03 12.00 -3.73
N ALA A 137 -9.52 12.59 -4.80
CA ALA A 137 -9.99 13.87 -5.30
C ALA A 137 -10.90 13.66 -6.51
N TRP A 138 -12.02 14.37 -6.54
CA TRP A 138 -12.98 14.30 -7.61
C TRP A 138 -13.17 15.68 -8.25
N PHE A 139 -13.25 15.68 -9.58
CA PHE A 139 -13.54 16.88 -10.37
C PHE A 139 -14.55 16.53 -11.46
N GLU A 140 -15.66 17.26 -11.52
CA GLU A 140 -16.74 17.05 -12.50
C GLU A 140 -17.19 15.57 -12.58
N GLY A 141 -17.31 14.91 -11.42
CA GLY A 141 -17.71 13.51 -11.32
C GLY A 141 -16.61 12.48 -11.62
N ARG A 142 -15.41 12.91 -12.01
CA ARG A 142 -14.26 12.04 -12.29
C ARG A 142 -13.34 11.90 -11.08
N ASN A 143 -12.99 10.68 -10.71
CA ASN A 143 -11.94 10.39 -9.73
C ASN A 143 -10.57 10.64 -10.35
N LEU A 144 -9.86 11.66 -9.87
CA LEU A 144 -8.56 12.08 -10.40
C LEU A 144 -7.46 11.03 -10.15
N ASN A 145 -7.54 10.31 -9.02
CA ASN A 145 -6.59 9.26 -8.67
C ASN A 145 -6.70 8.09 -9.66
N LEU A 146 -7.94 7.65 -9.95
CA LEU A 146 -8.21 6.61 -10.94
C LEU A 146 -7.75 7.06 -12.34
N HIS A 147 -8.06 8.30 -12.71
CA HIS A 147 -7.68 8.88 -13.99
C HIS A 147 -6.16 8.84 -14.21
N LEU A 148 -5.36 9.17 -13.18
CA LEU A 148 -3.89 9.13 -13.27
C LEU A 148 -3.34 7.71 -13.53
N VAL A 149 -3.97 6.68 -12.97
CA VAL A 149 -3.61 5.28 -13.22
C VAL A 149 -4.04 4.86 -14.63
N GLU A 150 -5.27 5.19 -15.02
CA GLU A 150 -5.84 4.85 -16.33
C GLU A 150 -5.05 5.45 -17.49
N THR A 151 -4.54 6.67 -17.34
CA THR A 151 -3.69 7.31 -18.37
C THR A 151 -2.21 6.94 -18.26
N GLY A 152 -1.82 6.09 -17.31
CA GLY A 152 -0.44 5.64 -17.13
C GLY A 152 0.50 6.73 -16.59
N PHE A 153 -0.01 7.80 -15.96
CA PHE A 153 0.84 8.78 -15.26
C PHE A 153 1.31 8.30 -13.89
N SER A 154 0.59 7.34 -13.31
CA SER A 154 0.89 6.74 -12.02
C SER A 154 0.70 5.23 -12.09
N PRO A 155 1.52 4.44 -11.38
CA PRO A 155 1.13 3.07 -11.04
C PRO A 155 0.00 3.10 -10.01
N TYR A 156 -0.70 1.99 -9.81
CA TYR A 156 -1.53 1.82 -8.61
C TYR A 156 -0.60 1.59 -7.42
N PHE A 157 -0.46 2.61 -6.58
CA PHE A 157 0.52 2.64 -5.50
C PHE A 157 -0.03 1.96 -4.24
N THR A 158 0.25 0.67 -4.10
CA THR A 158 -0.26 -0.20 -3.03
C THR A 158 0.67 -0.32 -1.82
N LYS A 159 1.77 0.44 -1.78
CA LYS A 159 2.77 0.39 -0.70
C LYS A 159 2.19 0.54 0.72
N TYR A 160 1.05 1.22 0.89
CA TYR A 160 0.44 1.42 2.21
C TYR A 160 -0.87 0.64 2.39
N GLY A 161 -1.08 -0.40 1.57
CA GLY A 161 -2.29 -1.21 1.55
C GLY A 161 -3.11 -0.94 0.29
N TYR A 162 -4.07 -1.83 0.04
CA TYR A 162 -5.07 -1.62 -1.01
C TYR A 162 -6.08 -0.56 -0.58
N SER A 163 -6.53 0.25 -1.55
CA SER A 163 -7.69 1.13 -1.35
C SER A 163 -8.90 0.30 -0.91
N LYS A 164 -9.60 0.71 0.14
CA LYS A 164 -10.81 0.00 0.56
C LYS A 164 -11.99 0.38 -0.35
N ALA A 165 -12.01 1.64 -0.80
CA ALA A 165 -13.05 2.20 -1.67
C ALA A 165 -12.89 1.85 -3.16
N HIS A 166 -11.67 1.87 -3.69
CA HIS A 166 -11.41 1.93 -5.14
C HIS A 166 -10.44 0.87 -5.66
N HIS A 167 -10.12 -0.18 -4.88
CA HIS A 167 -9.11 -1.17 -5.29
C HIS A 167 -9.40 -1.84 -6.63
N ALA A 168 -10.62 -2.33 -6.84
CA ALA A 168 -10.98 -3.04 -8.07
C ALA A 168 -10.85 -2.13 -9.31
N ALA A 169 -11.32 -0.89 -9.21
CA ALA A 169 -11.23 0.08 -10.29
C ALA A 169 -9.77 0.47 -10.60
N LEU A 170 -8.97 0.74 -9.57
CA LEU A 170 -7.55 1.10 -9.72
C LEU A 170 -6.72 -0.06 -10.30
N ALA A 171 -6.99 -1.29 -9.86
CA ALA A 171 -6.33 -2.48 -10.41
C ALA A 171 -6.69 -2.69 -11.89
N ALA A 172 -7.98 -2.61 -12.24
CA ALA A 172 -8.44 -2.74 -13.62
C ALA A 172 -7.87 -1.64 -14.54
N ALA A 173 -7.83 -0.39 -14.05
CA ALA A 173 -7.23 0.73 -14.78
C ALA A 173 -5.73 0.51 -15.03
N GLN A 174 -4.99 -0.02 -14.05
CA GLN A 174 -3.58 -0.34 -14.22
C GLN A 174 -3.36 -1.41 -15.28
N GLU A 175 -4.14 -2.49 -15.26
CA GLU A 175 -4.01 -3.57 -16.25
C GLU A 175 -4.33 -3.09 -17.66
N ARG A 176 -5.35 -2.22 -17.83
CA ARG A 176 -5.62 -1.55 -19.11
C ARG A 176 -4.44 -0.67 -19.55
N ALA A 177 -3.92 0.16 -18.66
CA ALA A 177 -2.78 1.03 -18.96
C ALA A 177 -1.51 0.23 -19.36
N ARG A 178 -1.30 -0.95 -18.74
CA ARG A 178 -0.24 -1.90 -19.10
C ARG A 178 -0.45 -2.51 -20.48
N ALA A 179 -1.65 -3.04 -20.74
CA ALA A 179 -1.99 -3.68 -22.02
C ALA A 179 -1.83 -2.70 -23.19
N GLU A 180 -2.18 -1.43 -22.97
CA GLU A 180 -2.07 -0.38 -23.97
C GLU A 180 -0.71 0.36 -23.96
N ARG A 181 0.24 -0.08 -23.11
CA ARG A 181 1.59 0.51 -23.00
C ARG A 181 1.56 2.03 -22.78
N ARG A 182 0.64 2.52 -21.94
CA ARG A 182 0.46 3.95 -21.64
C ARG A 182 1.50 4.45 -20.65
N GLY A 183 2.01 5.66 -20.88
CA GLY A 183 2.84 6.42 -19.94
C GLY A 183 3.99 5.60 -19.36
N ILE A 184 4.01 5.41 -18.04
CA ILE A 184 5.06 4.66 -17.33
C ILE A 184 5.17 3.18 -17.72
N PHE A 185 4.15 2.62 -18.37
CA PHE A 185 4.12 1.24 -18.87
C PHE A 185 4.51 1.13 -20.35
N GLY A 186 4.78 2.27 -21.00
CA GLY A 186 5.23 2.37 -22.38
C GLY A 186 6.74 2.32 -22.54
N GLU A 187 7.20 2.61 -23.76
CA GLU A 187 8.62 2.80 -24.03
C GLU A 187 9.07 4.13 -23.46
N ARG A 188 10.20 4.10 -22.75
CA ARG A 188 10.84 5.32 -22.25
C ARG A 188 11.78 5.88 -23.30
N ALA A 189 11.90 7.21 -23.30
CA ALA A 189 12.93 7.88 -24.06
C ALA A 189 14.32 7.44 -23.57
N PRO A 190 15.29 7.22 -24.48
CA PRO A 190 16.67 6.94 -24.09
C PRO A 190 17.22 8.01 -23.13
N GLY A 191 17.76 7.58 -21.99
CA GLY A 191 18.32 8.48 -20.97
C GLY A 191 17.32 9.02 -19.94
N ASP A 192 16.04 8.65 -20.01
CA ASP A 192 15.09 8.97 -18.93
C ASP A 192 15.40 8.09 -17.70
N ALA A 193 15.62 8.73 -16.54
CA ALA A 193 15.88 8.07 -15.27
C ALA A 193 14.60 7.42 -14.73
N GLY A 194 14.13 6.40 -15.43
CA GLY A 194 12.92 5.68 -15.11
C GLY A 194 13.07 4.78 -13.90
N ARG A 195 11.96 4.54 -13.22
CA ARG A 195 11.87 3.54 -12.15
C ARG A 195 11.49 2.18 -12.73
N ASP A 196 12.03 1.10 -12.17
CA ASP A 196 11.60 -0.26 -12.47
C ASP A 196 10.26 -0.54 -11.79
N TYR A 197 9.16 -0.11 -12.44
CA TYR A 197 7.82 -0.35 -11.94
C TYR A 197 7.44 -1.83 -11.89
N THR A 198 8.12 -2.70 -12.65
CA THR A 198 7.86 -4.14 -12.58
C THR A 198 8.30 -4.67 -11.22
N ALA A 199 9.55 -4.41 -10.82
CA ALA A 199 10.06 -4.82 -9.51
C ALA A 199 9.33 -4.09 -8.35
N MET A 200 9.08 -2.78 -8.50
CA MET A 200 8.41 -2.01 -7.45
C MET A 200 6.97 -2.46 -7.23
N LEU A 201 6.19 -2.72 -8.29
CA LEU A 201 4.80 -3.18 -8.15
C LEU A 201 4.72 -4.58 -7.56
N ALA A 202 5.64 -5.48 -7.91
CA ALA A 202 5.72 -6.79 -7.29
C ALA A 202 5.89 -6.67 -5.76
N TRP A 203 6.82 -5.82 -5.32
CA TRP A 203 7.03 -5.58 -3.89
C TRP A 203 5.86 -4.85 -3.22
N TRP A 204 5.31 -3.80 -3.84
CA TRP A 204 4.18 -3.05 -3.27
C TRP A 204 2.97 -3.93 -3.09
N ASN A 205 2.66 -4.80 -4.07
CA ASN A 205 1.54 -5.73 -3.98
C ASN A 205 1.78 -6.79 -2.90
N ALA A 206 2.96 -7.42 -2.87
CA ALA A 206 3.29 -8.39 -1.82
C ALA A 206 3.17 -7.77 -0.42
N ARG A 207 3.58 -6.51 -0.27
CA ARG A 207 3.38 -5.77 0.98
C ARG A 207 1.91 -5.51 1.27
N ALA A 208 1.12 -5.10 0.27
CA ALA A 208 -0.30 -4.81 0.43
C ALA A 208 -1.09 -6.06 0.83
N ASP A 209 -0.76 -7.21 0.24
CA ASP A 209 -1.25 -8.52 0.64
C ASP A 209 -0.91 -8.80 2.11
N ALA A 210 0.35 -8.66 2.51
CA ALA A 210 0.75 -8.85 3.92
C ALA A 210 -0.01 -7.92 4.89
N LEU A 211 -0.30 -6.68 4.49
CA LEU A 211 -1.11 -5.75 5.28
C LEU A 211 -2.58 -6.17 5.36
N ARG A 212 -3.17 -6.61 4.23
CA ARG A 212 -4.56 -7.13 4.18
C ARG A 212 -4.68 -8.37 5.04
N ASP A 213 -3.81 -9.34 4.85
CA ASP A 213 -3.84 -10.61 5.57
C ASP A 213 -3.64 -10.36 7.08
N THR A 214 -2.74 -9.43 7.45
CA THR A 214 -2.62 -8.98 8.84
C THR A 214 -3.93 -8.35 9.34
N ALA A 215 -4.59 -7.48 8.56
CA ALA A 215 -5.85 -6.87 8.95
C ALA A 215 -7.00 -7.88 9.07
N GLU A 216 -7.07 -8.88 8.20
CA GLU A 216 -8.05 -9.96 8.24
C GLU A 216 -7.83 -10.89 9.44
N GLU A 217 -6.58 -11.20 9.77
CA GLU A 217 -6.23 -11.92 10.98
C GLU A 217 -6.53 -11.11 12.24
N LEU A 218 -6.28 -9.79 12.22
CA LEU A 218 -6.67 -8.87 13.30
C LEU A 218 -8.19 -8.69 13.44
N ALA A 219 -8.94 -8.86 12.35
CA ALA A 219 -10.40 -8.90 12.38
C ALA A 219 -10.94 -10.24 12.91
N ARG A 220 -10.08 -11.25 13.10
CA ARG A 220 -10.41 -12.57 13.63
C ARG A 220 -9.74 -12.89 14.98
N PRO A 221 -10.12 -12.23 16.08
CA PRO A 221 -9.94 -12.94 17.33
C PRO A 221 -11.02 -12.69 18.37
N GLU A 222 -11.83 -13.70 18.62
CA GLU A 222 -12.14 -13.99 20.01
C GLU A 222 -10.83 -14.30 20.76
N GLY A 223 -10.54 -13.54 21.81
CA GLY A 223 -9.48 -13.87 22.78
C GLY A 223 -8.04 -13.36 22.52
N TRP A 224 -7.73 -12.71 21.40
CA TRP A 224 -6.41 -12.04 21.24
C TRP A 224 -6.41 -10.65 21.85
N ILE A 225 -5.20 -10.17 22.16
CA ILE A 225 -4.95 -8.93 22.86
C ILE A 225 -4.10 -8.01 21.97
N ASP A 226 -4.72 -6.97 21.42
CA ASP A 226 -4.02 -5.90 20.72
C ASP A 226 -3.43 -4.93 21.74
N VAL A 227 -2.10 -4.83 21.79
CA VAL A 227 -1.43 -3.99 22.81
C VAL A 227 -1.49 -2.50 22.52
N ARG A 228 -2.01 -2.11 21.35
CA ARG A 228 -2.29 -0.72 21.01
C ARG A 228 -3.58 -0.22 21.67
N ASP A 229 -4.46 -1.12 22.08
CA ASP A 229 -5.67 -0.81 22.85
C ASP A 229 -5.36 -0.78 24.36
N ALA A 230 -4.85 0.36 24.82
CA ALA A 230 -4.48 0.55 26.21
C ALA A 230 -5.67 0.53 27.18
N ALA A 231 -6.88 0.84 26.71
CA ALA A 231 -8.08 0.79 27.55
C ALA A 231 -8.42 -0.67 27.90
N ARG A 232 -8.40 -1.54 26.88
CA ARG A 232 -8.64 -2.97 27.04
C ARG A 232 -7.55 -3.67 27.87
N LEU A 233 -6.29 -3.28 27.72
CA LEU A 233 -5.22 -3.79 28.59
C LEU A 233 -5.43 -3.43 30.07
N ARG A 234 -5.85 -2.20 30.37
CA ARG A 234 -6.12 -1.76 31.75
C ARG A 234 -7.33 -2.45 32.36
N GLU A 235 -8.40 -2.63 31.58
CA GLU A 235 -9.58 -3.38 32.01
C GLU A 235 -9.20 -4.82 32.40
N ARG A 236 -8.40 -5.50 31.57
CA ARG A 236 -7.90 -6.85 31.88
C ARG A 236 -7.02 -6.90 33.12
N ALA A 237 -6.18 -5.89 33.32
CA ALA A 237 -5.37 -5.75 34.54
C ALA A 237 -6.25 -5.65 35.80
N SER A 238 -7.32 -4.86 35.72
CA SER A 238 -8.23 -4.61 36.85
C SER A 238 -9.14 -5.79 37.18
N THR A 239 -9.46 -6.63 36.19
CA THR A 239 -10.38 -7.76 36.32
C THR A 239 -9.70 -9.08 36.67
N GLY A 240 -8.36 -9.13 36.64
CA GLY A 240 -7.61 -10.36 36.89
C GLY A 240 -7.81 -11.44 35.82
N ALA A 241 -8.33 -11.07 34.63
CA ALA A 241 -8.72 -12.00 33.55
C ALA A 241 -7.56 -12.86 32.99
N ASP A 242 -6.33 -12.55 33.37
CA ASP A 242 -5.10 -13.22 32.93
C ASP A 242 -4.34 -13.88 34.11
N ALA A 243 -4.95 -13.96 35.31
CA ALA A 243 -4.34 -14.55 36.51
C ALA A 243 -4.20 -16.09 36.46
N GLU A 244 -4.96 -16.76 35.59
CA GLU A 244 -5.06 -18.23 35.54
C GLU A 244 -3.93 -18.94 34.75
N GLY A 245 -2.95 -18.22 34.22
CA GLY A 245 -1.77 -18.81 33.58
C GLY A 245 -2.01 -19.43 32.20
N GLU A 246 -3.19 -19.25 31.62
CA GLU A 246 -3.47 -19.62 30.24
C GLU A 246 -2.66 -18.77 29.25
N PRO A 247 -2.08 -19.37 28.21
CA PRO A 247 -1.33 -18.63 27.20
C PRO A 247 -2.28 -17.74 26.37
N ARG A 248 -1.98 -16.45 26.33
CA ARG A 248 -2.68 -15.45 25.52
C ARG A 248 -1.90 -15.14 24.25
N THR A 249 -2.61 -14.81 23.17
CA THR A 249 -2.01 -14.30 21.95
C THR A 249 -2.05 -12.77 21.98
N VAL A 250 -0.89 -12.15 21.86
CA VAL A 250 -0.70 -10.71 21.78
C VAL A 250 -0.31 -10.32 20.37
N PHE A 251 -0.86 -9.21 19.91
CA PHE A 251 -0.47 -8.55 18.67
C PHE A 251 0.00 -7.13 18.95
N GLY A 252 1.12 -6.71 18.33
CA GLY A 252 1.58 -5.32 18.37
C GLY A 252 2.65 -5.02 17.33
N ALA A 253 2.91 -3.74 17.11
CA ALA A 253 4.05 -3.31 16.29
C ALA A 253 5.33 -3.31 17.15
N ILE A 254 6.48 -3.68 16.57
CA ILE A 254 7.79 -3.68 17.25
C ILE A 254 8.32 -2.25 17.27
N LEU A 255 8.54 -1.72 18.47
CA LEU A 255 9.19 -0.44 18.74
C LEU A 255 10.72 -0.60 18.83
N ALA A 256 11.18 -1.61 19.56
CA ALA A 256 12.61 -1.87 19.72
C ALA A 256 12.86 -3.34 20.09
N VAL A 257 14.08 -3.81 19.83
CA VAL A 257 14.54 -5.15 20.22
C VAL A 257 15.85 -5.01 20.96
N ARG A 258 15.87 -5.46 22.22
CA ARG A 258 17.06 -5.42 23.09
C ARG A 258 17.45 -6.84 23.53
N VAL A 259 18.74 -7.06 23.67
CA VAL A 259 19.29 -8.24 24.35
C VAL A 259 19.78 -7.81 25.71
N GLU A 260 19.27 -8.44 26.77
CA GLU A 260 19.63 -8.16 28.15
C GLU A 260 20.08 -9.44 28.85
N ARG A 261 21.37 -9.58 29.14
CA ARG A 261 21.96 -10.77 29.79
C ARG A 261 21.58 -12.07 29.07
N GLU A 262 20.55 -12.76 29.55
CA GLU A 262 20.05 -14.06 29.09
C GLU A 262 18.60 -13.99 28.54
N ARG A 263 18.14 -12.80 28.16
CA ARG A 263 16.82 -12.60 27.57
C ARG A 263 16.82 -11.66 26.38
N ILE A 264 15.88 -11.88 25.46
CA ILE A 264 15.47 -10.91 24.45
C ILE A 264 14.23 -10.19 24.97
N VAL A 265 14.23 -8.86 24.81
CA VAL A 265 13.10 -7.98 25.09
C VAL A 265 12.68 -7.32 23.79
N VAL A 266 11.47 -7.61 23.32
CA VAL A 266 10.83 -6.92 22.20
C VAL A 266 9.86 -5.91 22.78
N GLU A 267 10.19 -4.63 22.66
CA GLU A 267 9.29 -3.53 23.03
C GLU A 267 8.27 -3.37 21.92
N LEU A 268 6.99 -3.30 22.30
CA LEU A 268 5.90 -3.08 21.37
C LEU A 268 5.43 -1.62 21.42
N GLU A 269 5.06 -1.08 20.27
CA GLU A 269 4.40 0.22 20.16
C GLU A 269 3.05 0.15 20.86
N ALA A 270 2.95 0.87 21.96
CA ALA A 270 1.75 1.05 22.74
C ALA A 270 1.50 2.55 22.91
N THR A 271 0.30 2.93 23.38
CA THR A 271 0.08 4.33 23.79
C THR A 271 1.12 4.71 24.84
N THR A 272 1.67 5.91 24.78
CA THR A 272 2.78 6.40 25.64
C THR A 272 2.54 6.24 27.15
N ALA A 273 1.31 5.91 27.58
CA ALA A 273 0.90 5.71 28.95
C ALA A 273 0.88 4.23 29.44
N PHE A 274 1.21 3.23 28.60
CA PHE A 274 1.17 1.81 29.00
C PHE A 274 2.11 0.92 28.15
N PRO A 275 3.41 0.81 28.49
CA PRO A 275 4.36 0.00 27.73
C PRO A 275 4.00 -1.49 27.73
N CYS A 276 4.27 -2.16 26.61
CA CYS A 276 4.15 -3.60 26.48
C CYS A 276 5.46 -4.22 25.97
N THR A 277 5.91 -5.32 26.60
CA THR A 277 7.09 -6.07 26.16
C THR A 277 6.78 -7.55 25.93
N VAL A 278 7.48 -8.17 24.98
CA VAL A 278 7.55 -9.62 24.82
C VAL A 278 8.94 -10.08 25.23
N GLU A 279 9.02 -11.04 26.14
CA GLU A 279 10.26 -11.55 26.71
C GLU A 279 10.43 -13.05 26.43
N TRP A 280 11.65 -13.43 26.03
CA TRP A 280 12.07 -14.83 25.93
C TRP A 280 13.46 -15.01 26.56
N ARG A 281 13.65 -16.13 27.27
CA ARG A 281 14.93 -16.52 27.90
C ARG A 281 15.54 -17.70 27.16
N GLY A 282 16.83 -17.64 26.88
CA GLY A 282 17.55 -18.67 26.15
C GLY A 282 19.06 -18.55 26.27
N SER A 283 19.80 -19.43 25.56
CA SER A 283 21.26 -19.43 25.56
C SER A 283 21.81 -18.13 24.93
N PRO A 284 22.89 -17.53 25.47
CA PRO A 284 23.49 -16.31 24.93
C PRO A 284 23.83 -16.34 23.44
N VAL A 285 24.16 -17.52 22.90
CA VAL A 285 24.47 -17.72 21.47
C VAL A 285 23.22 -17.52 20.60
N ASP A 286 22.08 -18.08 21.03
CA ASP A 286 20.81 -17.96 20.31
C ASP A 286 20.27 -16.52 20.37
N LEU A 287 20.49 -15.82 21.50
CA LEU A 287 19.97 -14.46 21.70
C LEU A 287 20.54 -13.45 20.70
N GLY A 288 21.83 -13.57 20.37
CA GLY A 288 22.49 -12.65 19.43
C GLY A 288 22.01 -12.80 17.99
N GLU A 289 21.80 -14.04 17.54
CA GLU A 289 21.34 -14.35 16.18
C GLU A 289 19.86 -13.99 16.01
N VAL A 290 19.03 -14.33 17.00
CA VAL A 290 17.60 -14.01 17.01
C VAL A 290 17.37 -12.51 17.10
N ALA A 291 18.14 -11.77 17.91
CA ALA A 291 18.07 -10.31 17.95
C ALA A 291 18.44 -9.67 16.61
N ARG A 292 19.44 -10.20 15.89
CA ARG A 292 19.74 -9.72 14.53
C ARG A 292 18.59 -10.00 13.56
N LEU A 293 17.96 -11.17 13.60
CA LEU A 293 16.80 -11.50 12.76
C LEU A 293 15.61 -10.58 13.04
N LEU A 294 15.33 -10.34 14.32
CA LEU A 294 14.31 -9.41 14.80
C LEU A 294 14.58 -7.95 14.35
N GLN A 295 15.83 -7.50 14.44
CA GLN A 295 16.26 -6.16 14.04
C GLN A 295 16.34 -5.99 12.51
N HIS A 296 16.82 -6.99 11.78
CA HIS A 296 16.88 -6.98 10.31
C HIS A 296 15.50 -6.97 9.68
N GLY A 297 14.50 -7.59 10.33
CA GLY A 297 13.11 -7.39 9.97
C GLY A 297 12.69 -5.92 10.15
N SER A 298 13.17 -5.23 11.20
CA SER A 298 12.62 -3.93 11.65
C SER A 298 13.14 -2.71 10.89
N GLU A 299 14.17 -2.87 10.05
CA GLU A 299 14.80 -1.77 9.29
C GLU A 299 13.96 -1.23 8.11
N GLY A 300 12.67 -1.57 8.03
CA GLY A 300 11.76 -0.96 7.07
C GLY A 300 10.31 -1.07 7.51
N ALA A 301 9.71 0.06 7.90
CA ALA A 301 8.27 0.29 8.16
C ALA A 301 7.49 -0.81 8.91
N SER A 302 7.23 -0.56 10.20
CA SER A 302 6.22 -1.22 11.05
C SER A 302 6.25 -2.75 10.96
N ASN A 303 7.22 -3.35 11.63
CA ASN A 303 7.15 -4.77 11.92
C ASN A 303 6.06 -5.04 12.93
N PHE A 304 5.18 -5.98 12.62
CA PHE A 304 4.26 -6.50 13.61
C PHE A 304 4.81 -7.80 14.17
N VAL A 305 4.30 -8.16 15.34
CA VAL A 305 4.55 -9.46 15.93
C VAL A 305 3.26 -10.01 16.48
N THR A 306 3.06 -11.30 16.24
CA THR A 306 2.11 -12.10 17.00
C THR A 306 2.89 -13.00 17.93
N ALA A 307 2.59 -12.94 19.22
CA ALA A 307 3.33 -13.65 20.23
C ALA A 307 2.34 -14.38 21.14
N ARG A 308 2.56 -15.68 21.38
CA ARG A 308 1.71 -16.46 22.29
C ARG A 308 2.48 -16.78 23.57
N GLY A 309 1.94 -16.42 24.71
CA GLY A 309 2.69 -16.59 25.96
C GLY A 309 1.88 -16.31 27.20
N LYS A 310 2.54 -16.40 28.35
CA LYS A 310 1.93 -16.02 29.61
C LYS A 310 1.91 -14.50 29.68
N LEU A 311 0.71 -13.92 29.62
CA LEU A 311 0.56 -12.47 29.75
C LEU A 311 0.51 -12.09 31.23
N VAL A 312 1.38 -11.18 31.62
CA VAL A 312 1.45 -10.57 32.95
C VAL A 312 1.12 -9.10 32.77
N VAL A 313 -0.05 -8.67 33.25
CA VAL A 313 -0.47 -7.28 33.20
C VAL A 313 -0.41 -6.67 34.58
N THR A 314 0.18 -5.48 34.68
CA THR A 314 0.25 -4.67 35.91
C THR A 314 -0.47 -3.35 35.70
N GLU A 315 -0.61 -2.53 36.73
CA GLU A 315 -1.20 -1.19 36.61
C GLU A 315 -0.43 -0.24 35.66
N LYS A 316 0.85 -0.55 35.37
CA LYS A 316 1.75 0.34 34.63
C LYS A 316 2.27 -0.23 33.31
N ALA A 317 2.20 -1.54 33.10
CA ALA A 317 2.79 -2.20 31.95
C ALA A 317 2.19 -3.59 31.71
N ALA A 318 2.33 -4.10 30.49
CA ALA A 318 2.11 -5.49 30.14
C ALA A 318 3.43 -6.18 29.75
N ARG A 319 3.59 -7.43 30.16
CA ARG A 319 4.71 -8.29 29.77
C ARG A 319 4.19 -9.64 29.33
N LEU A 320 4.57 -10.07 28.13
CA LEU A 320 4.31 -11.42 27.65
C LEU A 320 5.57 -12.28 27.80
N GLU A 321 5.48 -13.37 28.53
CA GLU A 321 6.56 -14.34 28.69
C GLU A 321 6.35 -15.52 27.73
N LEU A 322 7.31 -15.72 26.83
CA LEU A 322 7.30 -16.81 25.87
C LEU A 322 7.84 -18.12 26.48
N ARG A 323 7.25 -19.24 26.08
CA ARG A 323 7.74 -20.58 26.48
C ARG A 323 8.82 -21.06 25.51
N SER A 324 8.62 -20.80 24.22
CA SER A 324 9.53 -21.12 23.14
C SER A 324 9.67 -19.93 22.21
N LEU A 325 10.79 -19.85 21.50
CA LEU A 325 10.95 -18.89 20.41
C LEU A 325 9.97 -19.16 19.26
N GLY A 326 9.51 -20.41 19.09
CA GLY A 326 8.47 -20.76 18.13
C GLY A 326 7.10 -20.13 18.43
N ASP A 327 6.91 -19.61 19.65
CA ASP A 327 5.71 -18.85 20.02
C ASP A 327 5.79 -17.36 19.60
N LEU A 328 6.93 -16.92 19.08
CA LEU A 328 7.17 -15.60 18.51
C LEU A 328 7.10 -15.68 16.99
N ALA A 329 5.98 -15.24 16.42
CA ALA A 329 5.84 -15.12 14.99
C ALA A 329 6.14 -13.68 14.56
N LEU A 330 7.34 -13.49 14.00
CA LEU A 330 7.74 -12.25 13.39
C LEU A 330 6.97 -12.01 12.10
N ARG A 331 6.33 -10.85 12.02
CA ARG A 331 5.63 -10.40 10.83
C ARG A 331 6.33 -9.15 10.33
N GLY A 332 7.46 -9.40 9.69
CA GLY A 332 8.16 -8.37 8.96
C GLY A 332 7.44 -8.07 7.65
N LYS A 333 7.57 -6.84 7.16
CA LYS A 333 7.72 -6.71 5.72
C LYS A 333 8.96 -7.51 5.33
N THR A 334 8.83 -8.46 4.43
CA THR A 334 10.02 -8.98 3.75
C THR A 334 10.71 -7.79 3.05
N LYS A 335 12.00 -7.60 3.38
CA LYS A 335 12.92 -6.67 2.74
C LYS A 335 12.90 -6.93 1.22
N THR A 336 12.41 -5.94 0.46
CA THR A 336 13.13 -5.46 -0.73
C THR A 336 14.45 -4.85 -0.31
#